data_AF-A0A8T4L759-F1
#
_entry.id   AF-A0A8T4L759-F1
#
_cell.length_a   1.000
_cell.length_b   1.000
_cell.length_c   1.000
_cell.angle_alpha   90.00
_cell.angle_beta   90.00
_cell.angle_gamma   90.00
#
_symmetry.space_group_name_H-M   'P 1'
#
loop_
_entity.id
_entity.type
_entity.pdbx_description
1 polymer ?
#
loop_
_entity_poly.entity_id
_entity_poly.type
_entity_poly.pdbx_seq_one_letter_code
_entity_poly.pdbx_strand_id
1 'polypeptide(L)' 'MPKEKVESFGSGSSLSRAGQSFEIASCVVFLVSSDSSYIRGPVLHPNGSESING' A
#
# COMPACT_ATOMS: atom_id res chain seq x y z
N MET A 1 -14.09 -10.29 -11.49
CA MET A 1 -13.68 -11.14 -10.35
C MET A 1 -14.89 -11.91 -9.84
N PRO A 2 -14.74 -13.15 -9.37
CA PRO A 2 -15.81 -13.86 -8.66
C PRO A 2 -16.32 -13.03 -7.48
N LYS A 3 -17.64 -13.02 -7.24
CA LYS A 3 -18.29 -12.21 -6.19
C LYS A 3 -17.67 -12.47 -4.82
N GLU A 4 -17.45 -13.74 -4.50
CA GLU A 4 -16.82 -14.19 -3.25
C GLU A 4 -15.41 -13.61 -3.04
N LYS A 5 -14.59 -13.52 -4.11
CA LYS A 5 -13.25 -12.91 -4.02
C LYS A 5 -13.29 -11.40 -3.75
N VAL A 6 -14.33 -10.71 -4.21
CA VAL A 6 -14.51 -9.28 -3.94
C VAL A 6 -14.98 -9.08 -2.51
N GLU A 7 -15.94 -9.90 -2.06
CA GLU A 7 -16.46 -9.86 -0.69
C GLU A 7 -15.38 -10.19 0.35
N SER A 8 -14.46 -11.10 0.05
CA SER A 8 -13.34 -11.46 0.92
C SER A 8 -12.07 -10.62 0.70
N PHE A 9 -12.10 -9.58 -0.14
CA PHE A 9 -10.88 -8.85 -0.49
C PHE A 9 -10.34 -8.04 0.71
N GLY A 10 -9.06 -8.24 1.03
CA GLY A 10 -8.37 -7.54 2.11
C GLY A 10 -8.62 -8.09 3.53
N SER A 11 -9.52 -9.07 3.70
CA SER A 11 -9.78 -9.69 5.02
C SER A 11 -8.58 -10.46 5.57
N GLY A 12 -7.70 -10.97 4.69
CA GLY A 12 -6.47 -11.67 5.05
C GLY A 12 -5.30 -10.76 5.44
N SER A 13 -5.43 -9.44 5.29
CA SER A 13 -4.39 -8.51 5.74
C SER A 13 -4.37 -8.42 7.27
N SER A 14 -3.24 -8.00 7.83
CA SER A 14 -3.09 -7.70 9.26
C SER A 14 -4.00 -6.58 9.76
N LEU A 15 -4.48 -5.71 8.87
CA LEU A 15 -5.51 -4.70 9.19
C LEU A 15 -6.95 -5.20 8.96
N SER A 16 -7.12 -6.45 8.51
CA SER A 16 -8.40 -7.11 8.23
C SER A 16 -9.34 -6.31 7.31
N ARG A 17 -8.78 -5.45 6.46
CA ARG A 17 -9.52 -4.65 5.48
C ARG A 17 -8.69 -4.37 4.24
N ALA A 18 -9.35 -4.05 3.14
CA ALA A 18 -8.70 -3.49 1.97
C ALA A 18 -8.22 -2.05 2.25
N GLY A 19 -7.04 -1.71 1.74
CA GLY A 19 -6.60 -0.33 1.65
C GLY A 19 -7.49 0.49 0.71
N GLN A 20 -7.68 1.75 1.04
CA GLN A 20 -8.45 2.71 0.24
C GLN A 20 -7.50 3.57 -0.61
N SER A 21 -7.97 4.06 -1.75
CA SER A 21 -7.14 4.81 -2.70
C SER A 21 -6.46 6.04 -2.08
N PHE A 22 -7.13 6.73 -1.15
CA PHE A 22 -6.58 7.90 -0.48
C PHE A 22 -5.38 7.56 0.43
N GLU A 23 -5.28 6.32 0.93
CA GLU A 23 -4.18 5.87 1.76
C GLU A 23 -2.89 5.65 0.95
N ILE A 24 -3.03 5.43 -0.37
CA ILE A 24 -1.90 5.26 -1.31
C ILE A 24 -1.44 6.60 -1.88
N ALA A 25 -2.34 7.57 -2.02
CA ALA A 25 -2.04 8.86 -2.65
C ALA A 25 -0.86 9.58 -1.97
N SER A 26 -0.80 9.57 -0.64
CA SER A 26 0.29 10.18 0.13
C SER A 26 1.66 9.59 -0.18
N CYS A 27 1.74 8.28 -0.43
CA CYS A 27 2.98 7.61 -0.83
C CYS A 27 3.50 8.12 -2.17
N VAL A 28 2.60 8.34 -3.13
CA VAL A 28 2.96 8.90 -4.44
C VAL A 28 3.42 10.34 -4.30
N VAL A 29 2.68 11.16 -3.54
CA VAL A 29 3.05 12.56 -3.27
C VAL A 29 4.42 12.64 -2.62
N PHE A 30 4.71 11.78 -1.64
CA PHE A 30 6.01 11.73 -0.99
C PHE A 30 7.13 11.44 -1.99
N LEU A 31 6.99 10.43 -2.85
CA LEU A 31 8.01 10.02 -3.82
C LEU A 31 8.31 11.08 -4.89
N VAL A 32 7.34 11.95 -5.20
CA VAL A 32 7.54 13.06 -6.15
C VAL A 32 7.93 14.37 -5.47
N SER A 33 7.83 14.45 -4.15
CA SER A 33 8.17 15.64 -3.35
C SER A 33 9.68 15.81 -3.21
N SER A 34 10.13 17.04 -2.94
CA SER A 34 11.50 17.30 -2.48
C SER A 34 11.82 16.60 -1.15
N ASP A 35 10.80 16.21 -0.39
CA ASP A 35 10.94 15.49 0.87
C ASP A 35 11.62 14.12 0.70
N SER A 36 11.51 13.52 -0.49
CA SER A 36 12.20 12.27 -0.84
C SER A 36 13.53 12.49 -1.57
N SER A 37 14.14 13.67 -1.47
CA SER A 37 15.35 14.03 -2.23
C SER A 37 16.55 13.10 -2.02
N TYR A 38 16.65 12.42 -0.88
CA TYR A 38 17.71 11.44 -0.58
C TYR A 38 17.26 9.98 -0.70
N ILE A 39 16.04 9.73 -1.19
CA ILE A 39 15.41 8.41 -1.32
C ILE A 39 15.39 8.07 -2.81
N ARG A 40 16.36 7.26 -3.26
CA ARG A 40 16.52 6.86 -4.67
C ARG A 40 16.64 5.35 -4.80
N GLY A 41 15.74 4.74 -5.58
CA GLY A 41 15.69 3.29 -5.76
C GLY A 41 14.97 2.43 -4.69
N PRO A 42 14.42 2.93 -3.57
CA PRO A 42 13.64 2.07 -2.67
C PRO A 42 12.19 1.91 -3.16
N VAL A 43 11.63 0.73 -2.95
CA VAL A 43 10.20 0.46 -3.17
C VAL A 43 9.45 0.75 -1.88
N LEU A 44 8.42 1.61 -1.97
CA LEU A 44 7.51 1.86 -0.86
C LEU A 44 6.35 0.86 -0.95
N HIS A 45 6.12 0.08 0.11
CA HIS A 45 5.08 -0.96 0.16
C HIS A 45 3.92 -0.57 1.07
N PRO A 46 2.94 0.22 0.59
CA PRO A 46 1.74 0.56 1.37
C PRO A 46 0.72 -0.60 1.34
N ASN A 47 1.06 -1.71 1.98
CA ASN A 47 0.31 -2.97 1.95
C ASN A 47 -0.41 -3.31 3.28
N GLY A 48 -0.46 -2.37 4.23
CA GLY A 48 -1.22 -2.56 5.47
C GLY A 48 -0.59 -3.54 6.46
N SER A 49 0.76 -3.57 6.53
CA SER A 49 1.59 -4.30 7.51
C SER A 49 1.91 -5.78 7.24
N GLU A 50 1.77 -6.24 6.00
CA GLU A 50 2.41 -7.48 5.56
C GLU A 50 3.93 -7.28 5.39
N SER A 51 4.73 -8.03 6.15
CA SER A 51 6.18 -8.03 5.97
C SER A 51 6.54 -8.58 4.60
N ILE A 52 7.27 -7.77 3.83
CA ILE A 52 7.95 -8.18 2.60
C ILE A 52 9.44 -8.15 2.92
N ASN A 53 10.13 -9.27 2.72
CA ASN A 53 11.59 -9.34 2.85
C ASN A 53 12.17 -8.49 1.72
N GLY A 54 12.45 -7.22 2.03
CA GLY A 54 12.85 -6.18 1.08
C GLY A 54 14.22 -6.38 0.45
#